data_AF-A0A645DZ02-F1
#
_entry.id   AF-A0A645DZ02-F1
#
_cell.length_a   1.000
_cell.length_b   1.000
_cell.length_c   1.000
_cell.angle_alpha   90.00
_cell.angle_beta   90.00
_cell.angle_gamma   90.00
#
_symmetry.space_group_name_H-M   'P 1'
#
loop_
_entity.id
_entity.type
_entity.pdbx_description
1 polymer ?
#
loop_
_entity_poly.entity_id
_entity_poly.type
_entity_poly.pdbx_seq_one_letter_code
_entity_poly.pdbx_strand_id
1 'polypeptide(L)'
;MHKFGKKAGAIGFALYLDTLDWLNISDDEYDADVLVIYDSEVSAKALAKAVKNLSELGSVSVLKSIPPNSRYKQVFKMSERGLESVETNN
;
A
#
# COMPACT_ATOMS: atom_id res chain seq x y z
N MET A 1 -46.95 13.94 14.21
CA MET A 1 -45.78 14.66 13.66
C MET A 1 -45.77 14.47 12.15
N HIS A 2 -45.64 15.57 11.42
CA HIS A 2 -45.78 15.71 9.98
C HIS A 2 -44.38 15.76 9.35
N LYS A 3 -44.04 14.88 8.39
CA LYS A 3 -42.85 15.04 7.54
C LYS A 3 -43.17 14.73 6.07
N PHE A 4 -43.39 15.84 5.36
CA PHE A 4 -43.15 16.15 3.94
C PHE A 4 -44.07 15.60 2.83
N GLY A 5 -45.06 16.43 2.47
CA GLY A 5 -45.79 16.38 1.20
C GLY A 5 -44.98 16.88 0.00
N LYS A 6 -44.05 16.06 -0.52
CA LYS A 6 -43.47 16.24 -1.87
C LYS A 6 -43.70 14.99 -2.70
N LYS A 7 -44.21 15.15 -3.93
CA LYS A 7 -44.14 14.12 -4.99
C LYS A 7 -42.68 14.02 -5.46
N ALA A 8 -41.86 13.29 -4.73
CA ALA A 8 -40.45 13.14 -5.05
C ALA A 8 -40.24 11.88 -5.89
N GLY A 9 -40.02 12.05 -7.20
CA GLY A 9 -39.41 11.00 -8.02
C GLY A 9 -37.93 10.92 -7.66
N ALA A 10 -37.48 9.78 -7.15
CA ALA A 10 -36.06 9.51 -6.92
C ALA A 10 -35.55 8.62 -8.05
N ILE A 11 -34.48 9.05 -8.70
CA ILE A 11 -33.68 8.22 -9.61
C ILE A 11 -32.30 8.13 -8.97
N GLY A 12 -31.87 6.92 -8.64
CA GLY A 12 -30.56 6.63 -8.09
C GLY A 12 -30.00 5.38 -8.77
N PHE A 13 -28.69 5.38 -9.02
CA PHE A 13 -27.96 4.22 -9.50
C PHE A 13 -27.07 3.69 -8.39
N ALA A 14 -26.90 2.37 -8.34
CA ALA A 14 -25.91 1.72 -7.48
C ALA A 14 -24.71 1.33 -8.36
N LEU A 15 -23.51 1.67 -7.90
CA LEU A 15 -22.27 1.21 -8.54
C LEU A 15 -21.70 0.06 -7.72
N TYR A 16 -21.28 -0.98 -8.42
CA TYR A 16 -20.39 -1.99 -7.86
C TYR A 16 -18.97 -1.41 -7.91
N LEU A 17 -18.41 -1.09 -6.75
CA LEU A 17 -17.05 -0.54 -6.65
C LEU A 17 -16.01 -1.48 -7.28
N ASP A 18 -16.28 -2.78 -7.27
CA ASP A 18 -15.49 -3.84 -7.92
C ASP A 18 -15.41 -3.68 -9.46
N THR A 19 -16.38 -3.00 -10.10
CA THR A 19 -16.35 -2.72 -11.55
C THR A 19 -15.58 -1.45 -11.90
N LEU A 20 -15.24 -0.62 -10.91
CA LEU A 20 -14.44 0.59 -11.12
C LEU A 20 -12.94 0.30 -11.21
N ASP A 21 -12.52 -0.91 -10.88
CA ASP A 21 -11.11 -1.36 -10.94
C ASP A 21 -10.54 -1.28 -12.37
N TRP A 22 -11.40 -1.38 -13.39
CA TRP A 22 -10.99 -1.26 -14.80
C TRP A 22 -10.69 0.17 -15.26
N LEU A 23 -11.14 1.19 -14.51
CA LEU A 23 -10.91 2.61 -14.86
C LEU A 23 -9.58 3.14 -14.33
N ASN A 24 -8.90 2.42 -13.44
CA ASN A 24 -7.66 2.83 -12.82
C ASN A 24 -6.48 1.96 -13.27
N ILE A 25 -6.41 1.66 -14.57
CA ILE A 25 -5.24 1.03 -15.18
C ILE A 25 -4.20 2.13 -15.43
N SER A 26 -3.69 2.74 -14.36
CA SER A 26 -2.26 2.99 -14.36
C SER A 26 -1.64 1.62 -14.24
N ASP A 27 -0.95 1.20 -15.30
CA ASP A 27 -0.12 0.01 -15.37
C ASP A 27 1.04 0.21 -14.37
N ASP A 28 0.73 0.26 -13.07
CA ASP A 28 1.73 0.40 -12.03
C ASP A 28 2.48 -0.92 -12.06
N GLU A 29 3.60 -0.89 -12.77
CA GLU A 29 4.52 -2.00 -12.99
C GLU A 29 5.06 -2.56 -11.66
N TYR A 30 4.71 -1.95 -10.53
CA TYR A 30 5.20 -2.21 -9.19
C TYR A 30 4.04 -2.29 -8.19
N ASP A 31 4.07 -3.29 -7.31
CA ASP A 31 3.10 -3.50 -6.23
C ASP A 31 3.22 -2.44 -5.11
N ALA A 32 4.41 -1.86 -4.94
CA ALA A 32 4.67 -0.70 -4.09
C ALA A 32 5.97 0.01 -4.51
N ASP A 33 6.10 1.28 -4.13
CA ASP A 33 7.33 2.05 -4.36
C ASP A 33 8.51 1.48 -3.55
N VAL A 34 8.25 1.03 -2.32
CA VAL A 34 9.28 0.55 -1.40
C VAL A 34 8.83 -0.73 -0.70
N LEU A 35 9.68 -1.76 -0.71
CA LEU A 35 9.56 -2.93 0.16
C LEU A 35 10.57 -2.85 1.31
N VAL A 36 10.13 -3.06 2.55
CA VAL A 36 10.98 -3.26 3.73
C VAL A 36 10.87 -4.70 4.21
N ILE A 37 11.98 -5.43 4.15
CA ILE A 37 12.13 -6.78 4.69
C ILE A 37 12.69 -6.68 6.10
N TYR A 38 11.98 -7.15 7.11
CA TYR A 38 12.46 -7.08 8.50
C TYR A 38 12.77 -8.47 9.08
N ASP A 39 13.74 -8.51 9.99
CA ASP A 39 14.05 -9.70 10.79
C ASP A 39 13.23 -9.76 12.09
N SER A 40 13.06 -10.94 12.68
CA SER A 40 12.30 -11.13 13.93
C SER A 40 12.85 -10.34 15.12
N GLU A 41 14.14 -10.03 15.10
CA GLU A 41 14.83 -9.29 16.15
C GLU A 41 14.56 -7.77 16.10
N VAL A 42 13.92 -7.27 15.03
CA VAL A 42 13.64 -5.84 14.87
C VAL A 42 12.45 -5.43 15.74
N SER A 43 12.68 -4.45 16.64
CA SER A 43 11.60 -3.88 17.43
C SER A 43 10.55 -3.18 16.54
N ALA A 44 9.27 -3.41 16.83
CA ALA A 44 8.16 -2.77 16.11
C ALA A 44 8.24 -1.23 16.11
N LYS A 45 8.77 -0.64 17.19
CA LYS A 45 8.97 0.80 17.31
C LYS A 45 10.02 1.32 16.32
N ALA A 46 11.14 0.63 16.18
CA ALA A 46 12.17 1.00 15.22
C ALA A 46 11.65 0.84 13.79
N LEU A 47 10.94 -0.26 13.51
CA LEU A 47 10.32 -0.52 12.22
C LEU A 47 9.31 0.56 11.83
N ALA A 48 8.39 0.91 12.72
CA ALA A 48 7.41 1.97 12.48
C ALA A 48 8.07 3.34 12.20
N LYS A 49 9.18 3.65 12.89
CA LYS A 49 9.94 4.88 12.63
C LYS A 49 10.60 4.86 11.25
N ALA A 50 11.20 3.74 10.86
CA ALA A 50 11.81 3.59 9.53
C ALA A 50 10.77 3.70 8.42
N VAL A 51 9.64 2.99 8.56
CA VAL A 51 8.52 3.03 7.61
C VAL A 51 7.97 4.45 7.48
N LYS A 52 7.76 5.15 8.59
CA LYS A 52 7.25 6.54 8.56
C LYS A 52 8.14 7.46 7.71
N ASN A 53 9.47 7.30 7.81
CA ASN A 53 10.40 8.09 7.01
C ASN A 53 10.34 7.70 5.52
N LEU A 54 10.21 6.40 5.22
CA LEU A 54 10.10 5.91 3.84
C LEU A 54 8.76 6.25 3.19
N SER A 55 7.69 6.42 3.97
CA SER A 55 6.38 6.84 3.46
C SER A 55 6.38 8.23 2.84
N GLU A 56 7.41 9.05 3.08
CA GLU A 56 7.59 10.32 2.36
C GLU A 56 8.03 10.12 0.90
N LEU A 57 8.61 8.95 0.58
CA LEU A 57 9.05 8.60 -0.78
C LEU A 57 7.94 7.95 -1.62
N GLY A 58 6.90 7.41 -0.98
CA GLY A 58 5.80 6.74 -1.66
C GLY A 58 5.14 5.64 -0.83
N SER A 59 4.48 4.71 -1.52
CA SER A 59 3.85 3.53 -0.93
C SER A 59 4.89 2.55 -0.36
N VAL A 60 4.70 2.11 0.88
CA VAL A 60 5.64 1.21 1.59
C VAL A 60 4.94 -0.09 1.97
N SER A 61 5.49 -1.22 1.52
CA SER A 61 5.13 -2.57 1.94
C SER A 61 6.15 -3.10 2.95
N VAL A 62 5.68 -3.79 3.99
CA VAL A 62 6.55 -4.33 5.06
C VAL A 62 6.29 -5.82 5.22
N LEU A 63 7.26 -6.65 4.85
CA LEU A 63 7.12 -8.11 4.81
C LEU A 63 8.33 -8.81 5.45
N LYS A 64 8.22 -10.10 5.75
CA LYS A 64 9.35 -10.92 6.24
C LYS A 64 10.21 -11.47 5.10
N SER A 65 9.69 -11.49 3.88
CA SER A 65 10.35 -12.00 2.68
C SER A 65 9.72 -11.36 1.45
N ILE A 66 10.44 -11.37 0.34
CA ILE A 66 9.91 -10.94 -0.97
C ILE A 66 8.94 -12.01 -1.48
N PRO A 67 7.67 -11.68 -1.75
CA PRO A 67 6.74 -12.61 -2.39
C PRO A 67 7.23 -13.04 -3.78
N PRO A 68 6.86 -14.24 -4.26
CA PRO A 68 7.11 -14.60 -5.65
C PRO A 68 6.30 -13.70 -6.59
N ASN A 69 6.87 -13.34 -7.74
CA ASN A 69 6.26 -12.50 -8.78
C ASN A 69 5.87 -11.07 -8.36
N SER A 70 6.35 -10.56 -7.23
CA SER A 70 6.14 -9.17 -6.83
C SER A 70 7.20 -8.23 -7.39
N ARG A 71 6.83 -7.00 -7.69
CA ARG A 71 7.71 -5.95 -8.23
C ARG A 71 7.70 -4.75 -7.30
N TYR A 72 8.89 -4.29 -6.90
CA TYR A 72 9.07 -3.11 -6.05
C TYR A 72 10.15 -2.20 -6.64
N LYS A 73 9.96 -0.87 -6.58
CA LYS A 73 10.95 0.08 -7.13
C LYS A 73 12.24 0.09 -6.31
N GLN A 74 12.12 -0.09 -4.99
CA GLN A 74 13.25 -0.17 -4.05
C GLN A 74 12.99 -1.25 -3.00
N VAL A 75 14.05 -1.96 -2.60
CA VAL A 75 14.00 -2.97 -1.54
C VAL A 75 15.00 -2.59 -0.46
N PHE A 76 14.53 -2.52 0.78
CA PHE A 76 15.36 -2.33 1.95
C PHE A 76 15.25 -3.53 2.88
N LYS A 77 16.35 -3.85 3.57
CA LYS A 77 16.38 -4.83 4.64
C LYS A 77 16.61 -4.12 5.96
N MET A 78 15.79 -4.43 6.95
CA MET A 78 15.91 -3.94 8.31
C MET A 78 16.36 -5.06 9.23
N SER A 79 17.49 -4.83 9.89
CA SER A 79 18.02 -5.67 10.97
C SER A 79 18.24 -4.82 12.22
N GLU A 80 18.72 -5.44 13.31
CA GLU A 80 19.15 -4.68 14.49
C GLU A 80 20.22 -3.61 14.18
N ARG A 81 21.01 -3.82 13.12
CA ARG A 81 22.06 -2.88 12.69
C ARG A 81 21.51 -1.63 12.00
N GLY A 82 20.27 -1.67 11.52
CA GLY A 82 19.62 -0.57 10.82
C GLY A 82 18.97 -1.00 9.50
N LEU A 83 18.66 0.02 8.68
CA LEU A 83 18.06 -0.13 7.36
C LEU A 83 19.16 -0.12 6.28
N GLU A 84 19.20 -1.15 5.45
CA GLU A 84 20.18 -1.36 4.38
C GLU A 84 19.45 -1.46 3.04
N SER A 85 19.99 -0.84 1.98
CA SER A 85 19.45 -1.01 0.62
C SER A 85 19.88 -2.36 0.06
N VAL A 86 18.93 -3.09 -0.53
CA VAL A 86 19.20 -4.33 -1.25
C VAL A 86 19.15 -4.02 -2.74
N GLU A 87 20.29 -4.07 -3.41
CA GLU A 87 20.32 -4.02 -4.87
C GLU A 87 19.60 -5.27 -5.41
N THR A 88 18.43 -5.05 -5.99
CA THR A 88 17.76 -6.09 -6.78
C THR A 88 18.49 -6.16 -8.11
N ASN A 89 19.45 -7.09 -8.22
CA ASN A 89 20.01 -7.47 -9.51
C ASN A 89 18.87 -8.03 -10.36
N ASN A 90 18.43 -7.23 -11.32
CA ASN A 90 17.41 -7.58 -12.30
C ASN A 90 17.96 -8.60 -13.31
#